data_AF-A0A7S1VIX2-F1
#
_entry.id   AF-A0A7S1VIX2-F1
#
_cell.length_a   1.000
_cell.length_b   1.000
_cell.length_c   1.000
_cell.angle_alpha   90.00
_cell.angle_beta   90.00
_cell.angle_gamma   90.00
#
_symmetry.space_group_name_H-M   'P 1'
#
loop_
_entity.id
_entity.type
_entity.pdbx_description
1 polymer ?
#
loop_
_entity_poly.entity_id
_entity_poly.type
_entity_poly.pdbx_seq_one_letter_code
_entity_poly.pdbx_strand_id
1 'polypeptide(L)'
;VRQVGKQYRAEILSLYRRCLQSANRIPDESQRAMYLEYTRSGFRQSRELGEAKRALQDAKEQLERMNYYHSIREQKEREATAAASGNSEDMPPAISPAKDTGSQRPSQ
;
A
#
# COMPACT_ATOMS: atom_id res chain seq x y z
N VAL A 1 3.45 -39.95 15.43
CA VAL A 1 2.57 -38.77 15.21
C VAL A 1 3.11 -37.45 15.81
N ARG A 2 4.04 -37.43 16.78
CA ARG A 2 4.42 -36.20 17.52
C ARG A 2 5.39 -35.22 16.81
N GLN A 3 6.04 -35.61 15.71
CA GLN A 3 7.04 -34.77 15.03
C GLN A 3 6.47 -33.82 13.97
N VAL A 4 5.28 -34.10 13.42
CA VAL A 4 4.69 -33.33 12.31
C VAL A 4 4.19 -31.95 12.78
N GLY A 5 3.66 -31.85 14.00
CA GLY A 5 3.14 -30.58 14.54
C GLY A 5 4.21 -29.52 14.81
N LYS A 6 5.48 -29.90 15.06
CA LYS A 6 6.56 -28.93 15.30
C LYS A 6 7.06 -28.27 14.00
N GLN A 7 7.03 -29.00 12.89
CA GLN A 7 7.56 -28.57 11.59
C GLN A 7 6.74 -27.39 11.04
N TYR A 8 5.42 -27.52 11.08
CA TYR A 8 4.52 -26.48 10.58
C TYR A 8 4.36 -25.32 11.57
N ARG A 9 4.64 -25.52 12.87
CA ARG A 9 4.43 -24.49 13.88
C ARG A 9 5.21 -23.20 13.59
N ALA A 10 6.46 -23.31 13.14
CA ALA A 10 7.27 -22.14 12.80
C ALA A 10 6.74 -21.43 11.55
N GLU A 11 6.37 -22.18 10.52
CA GLU A 11 5.83 -21.63 9.27
C GLU A 11 4.48 -20.92 9.51
N ILE A 12 3.59 -21.57 10.27
CA ILE A 12 2.30 -21.06 10.73
C ILE A 12 2.50 -19.74 11.49
N LEU A 13 3.38 -19.70 12.49
CA LEU A 13 3.65 -18.46 13.23
C LEU A 13 4.24 -17.36 12.34
N SER A 14 5.08 -17.72 11.36
CA SER A 14 5.64 -16.76 10.41
C SER A 14 4.57 -16.16 9.50
N LEU A 15 3.63 -16.97 9.02
CA LEU A 15 2.51 -16.53 8.19
C LEU A 15 1.54 -15.65 8.98
N TYR A 16 1.21 -16.05 10.22
CA TYR A 16 0.39 -15.25 11.12
C TYR A 16 0.95 -13.84 11.31
N ARG A 17 2.27 -13.74 11.57
CA ARG A 17 2.94 -12.43 11.70
C ARG A 17 2.84 -11.61 10.42
N ARG A 18 3.01 -12.22 9.25
CA ARG A 18 2.88 -11.53 7.95
C ARG A 18 1.45 -11.03 7.71
N CYS A 19 0.44 -11.82 8.05
CA CYS A 19 -0.97 -11.40 7.92
C CYS A 19 -1.26 -10.19 8.83
N LEU A 20 -0.81 -10.21 10.08
CA LEU A 20 -0.96 -9.07 10.99
C LEU A 20 -0.23 -7.82 10.49
N GLN A 21 1.00 -7.97 9.99
CA GLN A 21 1.76 -6.87 9.41
C GLN A 21 1.06 -6.28 8.18
N SER A 22 0.50 -7.14 7.31
CA SER A 22 -0.25 -6.69 6.13
C SER A 22 -1.54 -5.96 6.52
N ALA A 23 -2.25 -6.44 7.55
CA ALA A 23 -3.45 -5.79 8.07
C ALA A 23 -3.15 -4.39 8.64
N ASN A 24 -2.00 -4.23 9.30
CA ASN A 24 -1.55 -2.93 9.79
C ASN A 24 -1.22 -1.91 8.68
N ARG A 25 -1.01 -2.36 7.44
CA ARG A 25 -0.80 -1.47 6.28
C ARG A 25 -2.13 -0.96 5.69
N ILE A 26 -3.28 -1.39 6.21
CA ILE A 26 -4.59 -0.91 5.81
C ILE A 26 -4.82 0.48 6.45
N PRO A 27 -5.02 1.53 5.64
CA PRO A 27 -5.20 2.89 6.16
C PRO A 27 -6.55 3.07 6.87
N ASP A 28 -7.60 2.40 6.38
CA ASP A 28 -8.93 2.42 6.99
C ASP A 28 -8.94 1.63 8.31
N GLU A 29 -9.35 2.30 9.40
CA GLU A 29 -9.37 1.74 10.74
C GLU A 29 -10.37 0.60 10.93
N SER A 30 -11.55 0.73 10.33
CA SER A 30 -12.62 -0.26 10.43
C SER A 30 -12.23 -1.54 9.69
N GLN A 31 -11.71 -1.41 8.47
CA GLN A 31 -11.21 -2.53 7.69
C GLN A 31 -9.98 -3.16 8.35
N ARG A 32 -9.06 -2.35 8.89
CA ARG A 32 -7.91 -2.86 9.65
C ARG A 32 -8.35 -3.70 10.85
N ALA A 33 -9.29 -3.20 11.65
CA ALA A 33 -9.83 -3.93 12.79
C ALA A 33 -10.51 -5.24 12.37
N MET A 34 -11.33 -5.19 11.31
CA MET A 34 -12.00 -6.37 10.74
C MET A 34 -10.99 -7.44 10.31
N TYR A 35 -9.97 -7.07 9.53
CA TYR A 35 -8.96 -8.02 9.04
C TYR A 35 -8.11 -8.59 10.18
N LEU A 36 -7.73 -7.77 11.18
CA LEU A 36 -7.00 -8.24 12.36
C LEU A 36 -7.82 -9.28 13.14
N GLU A 37 -9.12 -9.03 13.33
CA GLU A 37 -9.99 -9.94 14.07
C GLU A 37 -10.27 -11.22 13.29
N TYR A 38 -10.45 -11.13 11.97
CA TYR A 38 -10.61 -12.28 11.09
C TYR A 38 -9.38 -13.18 11.10
N THR A 39 -8.18 -12.61 10.99
CA THR A 39 -6.91 -13.34 11.06
C THR A 39 -6.72 -14.00 12.43
N ARG A 40 -7.04 -13.31 13.54
CA ARG A 40 -6.97 -13.88 14.90
C ARG A 40 -7.94 -15.05 15.09
N SER A 41 -9.18 -14.87 14.64
CA SER A 41 -10.26 -15.85 14.80
C SER A 41 -9.96 -17.13 14.03
N GLY A 42 -9.56 -17.01 12.75
CA GLY A 42 -9.19 -18.16 11.92
C GLY A 42 -8.04 -18.96 12.54
N PHE A 43 -7.01 -18.26 13.05
CA PHE A 43 -5.88 -18.93 13.68
C PHE A 43 -6.23 -19.66 14.98
N ARG A 44 -7.11 -19.06 15.79
CA ARG A 44 -7.57 -19.66 17.05
C ARG A 44 -8.35 -20.94 16.79
N GLN A 45 -9.27 -20.89 15.82
CA GLN A 45 -10.13 -22.00 15.44
C GLN A 45 -9.31 -23.17 14.87
N SER A 46 -8.31 -22.91 14.02
CA SER A 46 -7.43 -23.98 13.53
C SER A 46 -6.49 -24.56 14.59
N ARG A 47 -6.12 -23.78 15.62
CA ARG A 47 -5.32 -24.26 16.75
C ARG A 47 -6.09 -25.24 17.63
N GLU A 48 -7.39 -25.02 17.80
CA GLU A 48 -8.28 -25.91 18.55
C GLU A 48 -8.57 -27.21 17.80
N LEU A 49 -8.67 -27.16 16.47
CA LEU A 49 -8.98 -28.32 15.63
C LEU A 49 -7.77 -29.21 15.30
N GLY A 50 -6.54 -28.80 15.67
CA GLY A 50 -5.33 -29.55 15.32
C GLY A 50 -5.01 -29.57 13.81
N GLU A 51 -5.78 -28.85 12.99
CA GLU A 51 -5.66 -28.80 11.53
C GLU A 51 -4.62 -27.76 11.07
N ALA A 52 -3.37 -27.95 11.52
CA ALA A 52 -2.24 -27.08 11.19
C ALA A 52 -2.09 -26.83 9.67
N LYS A 53 -2.40 -27.83 8.84
CA LYS A 53 -2.31 -27.75 7.38
C LYS A 53 -3.38 -26.84 6.76
N ARG A 54 -4.62 -26.86 7.29
CA ARG A 54 -5.72 -26.03 6.81
C ARG A 54 -5.52 -24.56 7.20
N ALA A 55 -5.06 -24.31 8.43
CA ALA A 55 -4.66 -22.99 8.89
C ALA A 55 -3.61 -22.33 7.98
N LEU A 56 -2.65 -23.14 7.53
CA LEU A 56 -1.54 -22.72 6.69
C LEU A 56 -2.04 -22.33 5.29
N GLN A 57 -3.00 -23.08 4.76
CA GLN A 57 -3.62 -22.77 3.47
C GLN A 57 -4.48 -21.50 3.55
N ASP A 58 -5.36 -21.39 4.54
CA ASP A 58 -6.20 -20.19 4.72
C ASP A 58 -5.35 -18.92 4.92
N ALA A 59 -4.27 -19.02 5.70
CA ALA A 59 -3.36 -17.89 5.92
C ALA A 59 -2.62 -17.47 4.64
N LYS A 60 -2.23 -18.43 3.78
CA LYS A 60 -1.62 -18.13 2.47
C LYS A 60 -2.60 -17.41 1.55
N GLU A 61 -3.82 -17.91 1.44
CA GLU A 61 -4.85 -17.29 0.60
C GLU A 61 -5.24 -15.89 1.09
N GLN A 62 -5.30 -15.66 2.41
CA GLN A 62 -5.50 -14.32 2.95
C GLN A 62 -4.34 -13.39 2.58
N LEU A 63 -3.10 -13.83 2.75
CA LEU A 63 -1.93 -13.01 2.42
C LEU A 63 -1.87 -12.65 0.93
N GLU A 64 -2.19 -13.60 0.03
CA GLU A 64 -2.25 -13.36 -1.40
C GLU A 64 -3.33 -12.32 -1.76
N ARG A 65 -4.53 -12.44 -1.19
CA ARG A 65 -5.60 -11.45 -1.37
C ARG A 65 -5.18 -10.06 -0.93
N MET A 66 -4.54 -9.94 0.24
CA MET A 66 -4.08 -8.65 0.75
C MET A 66 -2.99 -8.05 -0.14
N ASN A 67 -2.02 -8.86 -0.57
CA ASN A 67 -0.96 -8.40 -1.46
C ASN A 67 -1.51 -7.91 -2.80
N TYR A 68 -2.51 -8.61 -3.34
CA TYR A 68 -3.21 -8.20 -4.56
C TYR A 68 -3.89 -6.84 -4.37
N TYR A 69 -4.62 -6.62 -3.28
CA TYR A 69 -5.23 -5.32 -3.02
C TYR A 69 -4.19 -4.20 -2.85
N HIS A 70 -3.08 -4.48 -2.16
CA HIS A 70 -1.98 -3.52 -2.02
C HIS A 70 -1.33 -3.19 -3.36
N SER A 71 -1.10 -4.18 -4.24
CA SER A 71 -0.48 -3.94 -5.55
C SER A 71 -1.37 -3.07 -6.45
N ILE A 72 -2.69 -3.31 -6.45
CA ILE A 72 -3.64 -2.48 -7.20
C ILE A 72 -3.68 -1.06 -6.65
N ARG A 73 -3.62 -0.89 -5.31
CA ARG A 73 -3.59 0.43 -4.69
C ARG A 73 -2.31 1.19 -5.01
N GLU A 74 -1.15 0.57 -4.83
CA GLU A 74 0.15 1.16 -5.13
C GLU A 74 0.26 1.53 -6.62
N GLN A 75 -0.29 0.72 -7.52
CA GLN A 75 -0.32 1.03 -8.94
C GLN A 75 -1.18 2.27 -9.25
N LYS A 76 -2.38 2.36 -8.66
CA LYS A 76 -3.23 3.56 -8.78
C LYS A 76 -2.57 4.81 -8.22
N GLU A 77 -1.89 4.70 -7.08
CA GLU A 77 -1.12 5.80 -6.49
C GLU A 77 0.01 6.27 -7.41
N ARG A 78 0.75 5.33 -8.03
CA ARG A 78 1.82 5.65 -9.00
C ARG A 78 1.27 6.36 -10.24
N GLU A 79 0.19 5.85 -10.82
CA GLU A 79 -0.46 6.45 -11.99
C GLU A 79 -0.97 7.87 -11.68
N ALA A 80 -1.55 8.08 -10.49
CA ALA A 80 -1.98 9.42 -10.04
C ALA A 80 -0.80 10.38 -9.86
N THR A 81 0.32 9.92 -9.27
CA THR A 81 1.53 10.76 -9.12
C THR A 81 2.23 11.07 -10.45
N ALA A 82 2.20 10.14 -11.41
CA ALA A 82 2.75 10.35 -12.75
C ALA A 82 1.90 11.35 -13.55
N ALA A 83 0.57 11.25 -13.47
CA ALA A 83 -0.34 12.23 -14.08
C ALA A 83 -0.20 13.63 -13.46
N ALA A 84 0.10 13.73 -12.17
CA ALA A 84 0.34 15.01 -11.49
C ALA A 84 1.70 15.65 -11.85
N SER A 85 2.73 14.87 -12.20
CA SER A 85 4.04 15.42 -12.62
C SER A 85 4.14 15.76 -14.11
N GLY A 86 3.25 15.25 -14.96
CA GLY A 86 3.28 15.45 -16.42
C GLY A 86 2.73 16.80 -16.93
N ASN A 87 2.45 17.78 -16.06
CA ASN A 87 1.77 19.02 -16.43
C ASN A 87 2.65 20.29 -16.25
N SER A 88 3.97 20.18 -16.33
CA SER A 88 4.92 21.29 -16.09
C SER A 88 5.90 21.57 -17.24
N GLU A 89 5.51 21.32 -18.50
CA GLU A 89 6.28 21.75 -19.67
C GLU A 89 5.35 22.21 -20.80
N ASP A 90 4.84 23.44 -20.72
CA ASP A 90 4.73 24.36 -21.87
C ASP A 90 4.29 25.74 -21.37
N MET A 91 5.24 26.56 -20.93
CA MET A 91 5.00 27.98 -20.75
C MET A 91 6.10 28.71 -21.54
N PRO A 92 5.76 29.32 -22.70
CA PRO A 92 6.75 30.00 -23.51
C PRO A 92 7.37 31.17 -22.72
N PRO A 93 8.66 31.48 -22.95
CA PRO A 93 9.34 32.53 -22.20
C PRO A 93 8.62 33.85 -22.38
N ALA A 94 8.25 34.45 -21.25
CA ALA A 94 7.64 35.78 -21.19
C ALA A 94 8.54 36.81 -21.87
N ILE A 95 8.09 37.31 -23.02
CA ILE A 95 8.70 38.47 -23.68
C ILE A 95 8.52 39.65 -22.73
N SER A 96 9.61 40.06 -22.09
CA SER A 96 9.66 41.24 -21.24
C SER A 96 9.50 42.50 -22.10
N PRO A 97 8.57 43.42 -21.79
CA PRO A 97 8.59 44.74 -22.42
C PRO A 97 9.68 45.57 -21.74
N ALA A 98 10.83 45.70 -22.39
CA ALA A 98 11.81 46.72 -22.04
C ALA A 98 11.15 48.09 -22.27
N LYS A 99 10.85 48.80 -21.17
CA LYS A 99 10.40 50.18 -21.21
C LYS A 99 11.56 51.04 -21.71
N ASP A 100 11.40 51.59 -22.90
CA ASP A 100 12.20 52.68 -23.44
C ASP A 100 12.02 53.91 -22.54
N THR A 101 13.03 54.21 -21.74
CA THR A 101 13.12 55.46 -20.97
C THR A 101 14.38 56.20 -21.39
N GLY A 102 14.19 57.23 -22.21
CA GLY A 102 15.20 58.23 -22.55
C GLY A 102 14.86 58.82 -23.92
N SER A 103 14.87 60.13 -24.18
CA SER A 103 15.32 61.28 -23.42
C SER A 103 14.94 62.53 -24.26
N GLN A 104 14.67 63.68 -23.60
CA GLN A 104 14.85 65.07 -24.10
C GLN A 104 14.10 65.50 -25.38
N ARG A 105 13.47 66.67 -25.49
CA ARG A 105 13.80 68.04 -25.02
C ARG A 105 12.57 68.93 -25.34
N PRO A 106 12.38 70.09 -24.69
CA PRO A 106 11.34 71.04 -25.09
C PRO A 106 11.82 71.91 -26.26
N SER A 107 10.91 72.33 -27.15
CA SER A 107 11.22 73.33 -28.17
C SER A 107 9.97 74.13 -28.54
N GLN A 108 10.05 75.41 -28.12
CA GLN A 108 9.48 76.63 -28.72
C GLN A 108 7.96 76.78 -28.69
#